data_AF-A0A1I4VKB6-F1
#
_entry.id   AF-A0A1I4VKB6-F1
#
_cell.length_a   1.000
_cell.length_b   1.000
_cell.length_c   1.000
_cell.angle_alpha   90.00
_cell.angle_beta   90.00
_cell.angle_gamma   90.00
#
_symmetry.space_group_name_H-M   'P 1'
#
loop_
_entity.id
_entity.type
_entity.pdbx_description
1 polymer ?
#
loop_
_entity_poly.entity_id
_entity_poly.type
_entity_poly.pdbx_seq_one_letter_code
_entity_poly.pdbx_strand_id
1 'polypeptide(L)'
;MENKKEMRNWLEAFNLTHPLVIAGPCSAETEEQVLRIAHELKDSDVSVFRAGIWKPRTRPGGFEGVGEIGLKWLKKAKAETGLLMGTEVATAAHCKLALENDIDVLWVGARTTANPFAVQEIADTLKGTDKIVLIKNPVNPDLALWLGGVERLHMAGIEKLGVIHRGFSTYEKTKYRNIPEWQIAIELQNKFPDLPLIIDPSHITGNRDMILEVTQEALDLNYDGMIIETHTDPDNAWSDAAQQVTPDALKQIFKDLRVRKQIDVSDEFMTKMSKLRANIDVLDANLLELLSKRMKVAVEIGKVKKEANVAVLQNNRWNEILGKMILEGEKKGLSEEFVLKMFKAIHQESINKQDKVLNS
;
A
#
# COMPACT_ATOMS: atom_id res chain seq x y z
N MET A 1 16.79 7.05 8.21
CA MET A 1 16.39 6.27 9.42
C MET A 1 16.91 4.85 9.29
N GLU A 2 17.31 4.18 10.37
CA GLU A 2 17.68 2.75 10.36
C GLU A 2 16.51 1.90 10.84
N ASN A 3 16.29 0.74 10.24
CA ASN A 3 15.26 -0.21 10.68
C ASN A 3 15.64 -0.85 12.02
N LYS A 4 14.66 -0.94 12.92
CA LYS A 4 14.82 -1.50 14.27
C LYS A 4 13.59 -2.34 14.63
N LYS A 5 13.79 -3.51 15.27
CA LYS A 5 12.68 -4.40 15.65
C LYS A 5 11.66 -3.70 16.55
N GLU A 6 12.14 -2.77 17.36
CA GLU A 6 11.35 -1.99 18.31
C GLU A 6 10.27 -1.13 17.63
N MET A 7 10.40 -0.85 16.32
CA MET A 7 9.41 -0.10 15.55
C MET A 7 8.04 -0.80 15.51
N ARG A 8 8.00 -2.13 15.69
CA ARG A 8 6.75 -2.91 15.73
C ARG A 8 6.20 -3.09 17.15
N ASN A 9 6.94 -2.78 18.21
CA ASN A 9 6.56 -3.07 19.60
C ASN A 9 5.17 -2.53 19.97
N TRP A 10 4.81 -1.35 19.47
CA TRP A 10 3.51 -0.75 19.77
C TRP A 10 2.34 -1.54 19.20
N LEU A 11 2.53 -2.19 18.04
CA LEU A 11 1.54 -3.04 17.41
C LEU A 11 1.44 -4.37 18.17
N GLU A 12 2.58 -4.98 18.51
CA GLU A 12 2.62 -6.23 19.29
C GLU A 12 1.98 -6.07 20.67
N ALA A 13 2.07 -4.88 21.27
CA ALA A 13 1.45 -4.57 22.56
C ALA A 13 -0.09 -4.71 22.58
N PHE A 14 -0.75 -4.71 21.42
CA PHE A 14 -2.18 -5.01 21.34
C PHE A 14 -2.50 -6.49 21.61
N ASN A 15 -1.51 -7.39 21.52
CA ASN A 15 -1.66 -8.85 21.70
C ASN A 15 -2.79 -9.45 20.85
N LEU A 16 -2.94 -8.98 19.61
CA LEU A 16 -3.99 -9.44 18.70
C LEU A 16 -3.68 -10.84 18.17
N THR A 17 -4.73 -11.64 17.99
CA THR A 17 -4.66 -12.94 17.28
C THR A 17 -4.98 -12.80 15.79
N HIS A 18 -5.29 -11.59 15.35
CA HIS A 18 -5.63 -11.18 13.99
C HIS A 18 -4.84 -9.90 13.63
N PRO A 19 -4.76 -9.51 12.35
CA PRO A 19 -4.17 -8.23 11.95
C PRO A 19 -4.86 -7.04 12.62
N LEU A 20 -4.17 -5.91 12.78
CA LEU A 20 -4.77 -4.69 13.34
C LEU A 20 -5.95 -4.24 12.46
N VAL A 21 -7.10 -3.96 13.08
CA VAL A 21 -8.28 -3.46 12.38
C VAL A 21 -8.62 -2.07 12.89
N ILE A 22 -8.61 -1.11 11.96
CA ILE A 22 -9.08 0.26 12.15
C ILE A 22 -10.36 0.42 11.34
N ALA A 23 -11.50 0.67 11.97
CA ALA A 23 -12.77 0.77 11.25
C ALA A 23 -13.70 1.83 11.83
N GLY A 24 -14.62 2.30 11.00
CA GLY A 24 -15.53 3.40 11.35
C GLY A 24 -15.76 4.32 10.15
N PRO A 25 -16.61 5.35 10.31
CA PRO A 25 -17.12 6.07 9.16
C PRO A 25 -16.07 6.92 8.47
N CYS A 26 -16.31 7.20 7.18
CA CYS A 26 -15.51 8.17 6.44
C CYS A 26 -15.56 9.50 7.19
N SER A 27 -16.75 10.05 7.40
CA SER A 27 -16.96 11.27 8.17
C SER A 27 -17.68 10.99 9.48
N ALA A 28 -17.34 11.73 10.53
CA ALA A 28 -18.29 11.92 11.62
C ALA A 28 -19.40 12.85 11.11
N GLU A 29 -20.65 12.37 11.08
CA GLU A 29 -21.78 13.10 10.51
C GLU A 29 -22.66 13.66 11.64
N THR A 30 -23.07 12.79 12.55
CA THR A 30 -23.82 13.14 13.76
C THR A 30 -23.28 12.35 14.95
N GLU A 31 -23.55 12.83 16.17
CA GLU A 31 -23.20 12.11 17.40
C GLU A 31 -23.85 10.72 17.43
N GLU A 32 -25.13 10.64 17.09
CA GLU A 32 -25.88 9.37 17.05
C GLU A 32 -25.25 8.37 16.07
N GLN A 33 -24.86 8.83 14.88
CA GLN A 33 -24.20 8.00 13.88
C GLN A 33 -22.86 7.46 14.38
N VAL A 34 -22.02 8.32 14.96
CA VAL A 34 -20.72 7.93 15.53
C VAL A 34 -20.90 6.89 16.65
N LEU A 35 -21.76 7.18 17.63
CA LEU A 35 -21.99 6.29 18.76
C LEU A 35 -22.57 4.95 18.31
N ARG A 36 -23.55 4.97 17.40
CA ARG A 36 -24.17 3.74 16.89
C ARG A 36 -23.16 2.83 16.21
N ILE A 37 -22.34 3.37 15.29
CA ILE A 37 -21.31 2.56 14.62
C ILE A 37 -20.31 2.03 15.66
N ALA A 38 -19.86 2.85 16.60
CA ALA A 38 -18.92 2.43 17.63
C ALA A 38 -19.48 1.26 18.48
N HIS A 39 -20.75 1.34 18.88
CA HIS A 39 -21.43 0.25 19.60
C HIS A 39 -21.56 -1.03 18.78
N GLU A 40 -21.86 -0.91 17.48
CA GLU A 40 -21.96 -2.08 16.60
C GLU A 40 -20.59 -2.74 16.34
N LEU A 41 -19.48 -2.00 16.49
CA LEU A 41 -18.11 -2.48 16.26
C LEU A 41 -17.38 -2.96 17.51
N LYS A 42 -17.81 -2.60 18.72
CA LYS A 42 -17.08 -2.89 19.97
C LYS A 42 -16.80 -4.39 20.21
N ASP A 43 -17.73 -5.25 19.80
CA ASP A 43 -17.66 -6.70 19.99
C ASP A 43 -17.20 -7.41 18.70
N SER A 44 -16.29 -6.79 17.95
CA SER A 44 -15.69 -7.31 16.73
C SER A 44 -14.16 -7.21 16.77
N ASP A 45 -13.48 -7.62 15.70
CA ASP A 45 -12.01 -7.56 15.61
C ASP A 45 -11.46 -6.12 15.53
N VAL A 46 -12.33 -5.10 15.49
CA VAL A 46 -11.95 -3.68 15.46
C VAL A 46 -11.24 -3.28 16.76
N SER A 47 -9.99 -2.83 16.63
CA SER A 47 -9.19 -2.33 17.76
C SER A 47 -9.21 -0.81 17.88
N VAL A 48 -9.39 -0.11 16.75
CA VAL A 48 -9.41 1.35 16.68
C VAL A 48 -10.64 1.81 15.90
N PHE A 49 -11.47 2.62 16.53
CA PHE A 49 -12.57 3.33 15.86
C PHE A 49 -12.04 4.58 15.15
N ARG A 50 -12.24 4.67 13.83
CA ARG A 50 -11.83 5.84 13.03
C ARG A 50 -13.02 6.71 12.64
N ALA A 51 -12.86 8.04 12.71
CA ALA A 51 -13.77 8.96 12.04
C ALA A 51 -13.03 10.21 11.57
N GLY A 52 -13.27 10.64 10.33
CA GLY A 52 -12.73 11.91 9.84
C GLY A 52 -13.61 13.07 10.28
N ILE A 53 -13.09 13.92 11.17
CA ILE A 53 -13.82 15.10 11.65
C ILE A 53 -13.45 16.39 10.90
N TRP A 54 -12.30 16.39 10.21
CA TRP A 54 -11.88 17.42 9.27
C TRP A 54 -11.73 16.79 7.89
N LYS A 55 -12.33 17.40 6.85
CA LYS A 55 -12.32 16.85 5.49
C LYS A 55 -11.69 17.80 4.49
N PRO A 56 -10.55 17.45 3.88
CA PRO A 56 -9.98 18.22 2.79
C PRO A 56 -10.81 18.00 1.51
N ARG A 57 -11.78 18.87 1.23
CA ARG A 57 -12.63 18.77 0.04
C ARG A 57 -11.95 19.42 -1.17
N THR A 58 -12.00 18.72 -2.31
CA THR A 58 -11.45 19.22 -3.57
C THR A 58 -12.24 20.41 -4.12
N ARG A 59 -13.55 20.45 -3.87
CA ARG A 59 -14.42 21.56 -4.26
C ARG A 59 -15.00 22.22 -3.01
N PRO A 60 -15.03 23.56 -2.93
CA PRO A 60 -15.67 24.28 -1.84
C PRO A 60 -17.19 23.99 -1.82
N GLY A 61 -17.80 24.11 -0.64
CA GLY A 61 -19.26 23.93 -0.45
C GLY A 61 -19.75 22.50 -0.26
N GLY A 62 -18.85 21.51 -0.28
CA GLY A 62 -19.15 20.17 0.23
C GLY A 62 -19.04 20.11 1.75
N PHE A 63 -19.54 19.03 2.37
CA PHE A 63 -19.34 18.80 3.81
C PHE A 63 -17.84 18.75 4.17
N GLU A 64 -17.40 19.67 5.03
CA GLU A 64 -15.99 19.89 5.41
C GLU A 64 -15.58 19.14 6.68
N GLY A 65 -16.50 18.33 7.23
CA GLY A 65 -16.35 17.73 8.55
C GLY A 65 -17.00 18.59 9.63
N VAL A 66 -17.36 17.96 10.74
CA VAL A 66 -17.97 18.67 11.89
C VAL A 66 -16.95 19.48 12.71
N GLY A 67 -15.65 19.27 12.48
CA GLY A 67 -14.58 19.92 13.22
C GLY A 67 -14.52 19.49 14.68
N GLU A 68 -14.19 20.44 15.56
CA GLU A 68 -13.88 20.18 16.98
C GLU A 68 -15.01 19.49 17.75
N ILE A 69 -16.29 19.73 17.41
CA ILE A 69 -17.41 19.05 18.07
C ILE A 69 -17.33 17.52 17.90
N GLY A 70 -16.77 17.04 16.79
CA GLY A 70 -16.56 15.61 16.55
C GLY A 70 -15.60 14.96 17.54
N LEU A 71 -14.65 15.72 18.11
CA LEU A 71 -13.75 15.19 19.16
C LEU A 71 -14.53 14.82 20.42
N LYS A 72 -15.57 15.59 20.77
CA LYS A 72 -16.45 15.28 21.91
C LYS A 72 -17.21 13.98 21.69
N TRP A 73 -17.66 13.73 20.45
CA TRP A 73 -18.34 12.50 20.08
C TRP A 73 -17.41 11.29 20.17
N LEU A 74 -16.18 11.42 19.67
CA LEU A 74 -15.16 10.37 19.78
C LEU A 74 -14.81 10.06 21.24
N LYS A 75 -14.65 11.08 22.10
CA LYS A 75 -14.42 10.87 23.54
C LYS A 75 -15.57 10.11 24.20
N LYS A 76 -16.81 10.43 23.83
CA LYS A 76 -17.99 9.71 24.32
C LYS A 76 -18.03 8.27 23.82
N ALA A 77 -17.77 8.04 22.54
CA ALA A 77 -17.66 6.69 21.96
C ALA A 77 -16.59 5.85 22.65
N LYS A 78 -15.41 6.43 22.95
CA LYS A 78 -14.33 5.81 23.74
C LYS A 78 -14.82 5.37 25.11
N ALA A 79 -15.46 6.29 25.84
CA ALA A 79 -15.98 6.00 27.17
C ALA A 79 -17.06 4.90 27.18
N GLU A 80 -17.89 4.83 26.14
CA GLU A 80 -18.99 3.88 26.05
C GLU A 80 -18.60 2.49 25.51
N THR A 81 -17.54 2.41 24.70
CA THR A 81 -17.17 1.18 23.97
C THR A 81 -15.82 0.60 24.36
N GLY A 82 -14.92 1.41 24.93
CA GLY A 82 -13.54 1.01 25.23
C GLY A 82 -12.62 0.93 24.01
N LEU A 83 -13.13 1.15 22.78
CA LEU A 83 -12.31 1.21 21.58
C LEU A 83 -11.37 2.41 21.63
N LEU A 84 -10.16 2.26 21.08
CA LEU A 84 -9.27 3.40 20.83
C LEU A 84 -9.88 4.29 19.74
N MET A 85 -9.69 5.61 19.85
CA MET A 85 -10.23 6.56 18.87
C MET A 85 -9.13 7.05 17.94
N GLY A 86 -9.46 7.21 16.66
CA GLY A 86 -8.58 7.82 15.69
C GLY A 86 -9.23 8.81 14.75
N THR A 87 -8.46 9.82 14.34
CA THR A 87 -8.85 10.81 13.33
C THR A 87 -7.68 11.21 12.43
N GLU A 88 -8.01 11.72 11.25
CA GLU A 88 -7.06 12.38 10.36
C GLU A 88 -6.62 13.71 10.95
N VAL A 89 -5.33 14.04 10.84
CA VAL A 89 -4.79 15.38 11.12
C VAL A 89 -4.05 15.90 9.89
N ALA A 90 -4.18 17.20 9.63
CA ALA A 90 -3.64 17.83 8.42
C ALA A 90 -2.90 19.15 8.67
N THR A 91 -3.00 19.71 9.89
CA THR A 91 -2.40 20.99 10.27
C THR A 91 -1.96 20.93 11.74
N ALA A 92 -1.09 21.84 12.16
CA ALA A 92 -0.73 21.99 13.57
C ALA A 92 -1.95 22.15 14.50
N ALA A 93 -2.97 22.89 14.07
CA ALA A 93 -4.18 23.11 14.87
C ALA A 93 -4.97 21.80 15.09
N HIS A 94 -5.08 20.95 14.07
CA HIS A 94 -5.73 19.64 14.20
C HIS A 94 -4.97 18.76 15.20
N CYS A 95 -3.63 18.73 15.10
CA CYS A 95 -2.79 17.98 16.03
C CYS A 95 -2.98 18.43 17.48
N LYS A 96 -2.94 19.74 17.74
CA LYS A 96 -3.14 20.29 19.09
C LYS A 96 -4.50 19.90 19.67
N LEU A 97 -5.58 20.12 18.93
CA LEU A 97 -6.93 19.76 19.37
C LEU A 97 -7.08 18.26 19.63
N ALA A 98 -6.49 17.42 18.78
CA ALA A 98 -6.54 15.96 18.95
C ALA A 98 -5.77 15.51 20.21
N LEU A 99 -4.61 16.10 20.50
CA LEU A 99 -3.84 15.85 21.72
C LEU A 99 -4.58 16.33 22.98
N GLU A 100 -5.14 17.55 22.95
CA GLU A 100 -5.94 18.12 24.05
C GLU A 100 -7.19 17.26 24.37
N ASN A 101 -7.71 16.54 23.37
CA ASN A 101 -8.86 15.67 23.51
C ASN A 101 -8.51 14.19 23.70
N ASP A 102 -7.23 13.86 23.90
CA ASP A 102 -6.75 12.49 24.15
C ASP A 102 -7.15 11.47 23.07
N ILE A 103 -7.07 11.87 21.80
CA ILE A 103 -7.23 10.94 20.67
C ILE A 103 -6.03 9.99 20.62
N ASP A 104 -6.29 8.69 20.49
CA ASP A 104 -5.29 7.63 20.62
C ASP A 104 -4.42 7.45 19.37
N VAL A 105 -5.05 7.56 18.19
CA VAL A 105 -4.43 7.30 16.89
C VAL A 105 -4.63 8.48 15.96
N LEU A 106 -3.54 9.06 15.46
CA LEU A 106 -3.57 10.14 14.48
C LEU A 106 -3.06 9.61 13.15
N TRP A 107 -3.70 9.96 12.04
CA TRP A 107 -3.09 9.71 10.74
C TRP A 107 -2.96 10.95 9.88
N VAL A 108 -1.87 11.00 9.12
CA VAL A 108 -1.62 12.02 8.11
C VAL A 108 -2.17 11.53 6.78
N GLY A 109 -3.09 12.30 6.18
CA GLY A 109 -3.75 11.97 4.92
C GLY A 109 -2.81 12.07 3.70
N ALA A 110 -3.14 11.34 2.63
CA ALA A 110 -2.29 11.23 1.43
C ALA A 110 -1.96 12.58 0.76
N ARG A 111 -2.89 13.55 0.79
CA ARG A 111 -2.65 14.90 0.24
C ARG A 111 -1.70 15.71 1.11
N THR A 112 -1.75 15.51 2.41
CA THR A 112 -0.84 16.15 3.36
C THR A 112 0.56 15.54 3.26
N THR A 113 0.66 14.21 3.13
CA THR A 113 1.93 13.51 2.89
C THR A 113 2.66 14.04 1.66
N ALA A 114 1.93 14.46 0.62
CA ALA A 114 2.52 15.02 -0.59
C ALA A 114 3.19 16.40 -0.39
N ASN A 115 3.05 17.02 0.80
CA ASN A 115 3.65 18.32 1.12
C ASN A 115 4.65 18.18 2.30
N PRO A 116 5.97 18.14 2.04
CA PRO A 116 6.98 18.03 3.09
C PRO A 116 6.94 19.11 4.16
N PHE A 117 6.51 20.34 3.84
CA PHE A 117 6.37 21.41 4.82
C PHE A 117 5.22 21.14 5.80
N ALA A 118 4.09 20.64 5.29
CA ALA A 118 2.96 20.27 6.13
C ALA A 118 3.29 19.08 7.04
N VAL A 119 4.00 18.07 6.51
CA VAL A 119 4.45 16.93 7.33
C VAL A 119 5.46 17.37 8.38
N GLN A 120 6.37 18.31 8.07
CA GLN A 120 7.30 18.87 9.06
C GLN A 120 6.55 19.60 10.17
N GLU A 121 5.60 20.47 9.84
CA GLU A 121 4.78 21.19 10.82
C GLU A 121 4.03 20.22 11.76
N ILE A 122 3.45 19.15 11.19
CA ILE A 122 2.79 18.09 11.96
C ILE A 122 3.79 17.38 12.88
N ALA A 123 4.96 16.99 12.36
CA ALA A 123 5.99 16.32 13.14
C ALA A 123 6.46 17.18 14.33
N ASP A 124 6.74 18.46 14.09
CA ASP A 124 7.15 19.41 15.13
C ASP A 124 6.05 19.59 16.19
N THR A 125 4.78 19.60 15.78
CA THR A 125 3.64 19.72 16.70
C THR A 125 3.41 18.47 17.54
N LEU A 126 3.67 17.28 16.97
CA LEU A 126 3.50 15.99 17.65
C LEU A 126 4.73 15.57 18.46
N LYS A 127 5.81 16.35 18.44
CA LYS A 127 7.08 16.02 19.08
C LYS A 127 6.90 15.55 20.53
N GLY A 128 7.41 14.34 20.82
CA GLY A 128 7.39 13.75 22.17
C GLY A 128 6.02 13.22 22.62
N THR A 129 5.03 13.14 21.73
CA THR A 129 3.76 12.47 22.05
C THR A 129 3.92 10.95 22.13
N ASP A 130 3.06 10.32 22.93
CA ASP A 130 2.94 8.88 23.04
C ASP A 130 1.80 8.30 22.18
N LYS A 131 1.14 9.12 21.36
CA LYS A 131 0.08 8.68 20.45
C LYS A 131 0.63 7.81 19.32
N ILE A 132 -0.22 6.93 18.79
CA ILE A 132 0.10 6.20 17.56
C ILE A 132 -0.06 7.17 16.40
N VAL A 133 0.97 7.30 15.57
CA VAL A 133 0.93 8.15 14.38
C VAL A 133 1.11 7.29 13.14
N LEU A 134 0.17 7.39 12.22
CA LEU A 134 0.20 6.68 10.95
C LEU A 134 0.34 7.68 9.79
N ILE A 135 1.06 7.34 8.73
CA ILE A 135 1.17 8.20 7.55
C ILE A 135 0.75 7.46 6.29
N LYS A 136 -0.26 7.99 5.59
CA LYS A 136 -0.69 7.46 4.30
C LYS A 136 0.37 7.73 3.23
N ASN A 137 0.54 6.83 2.26
CA ASN A 137 1.37 7.14 1.08
C ASN A 137 0.87 8.41 0.36
N PRO A 138 1.77 9.17 -0.29
CA PRO A 138 1.37 10.32 -1.09
C PRO A 138 0.47 9.90 -2.25
N VAL A 139 -0.30 10.85 -2.79
CA VAL A 139 -1.21 10.58 -3.91
C VAL A 139 -0.47 10.14 -5.19
N ASN A 140 0.78 10.54 -5.36
CA ASN A 140 1.66 10.14 -6.46
C ASN A 140 2.58 8.96 -6.05
N PRO A 141 2.93 8.06 -6.98
CA PRO A 141 3.79 6.90 -6.71
C PRO A 141 5.25 7.31 -6.47
N ASP A 142 5.52 7.88 -5.30
CA ASP A 142 6.83 8.37 -4.88
C ASP A 142 7.21 7.81 -3.50
N LEU A 143 8.03 6.77 -3.53
CA LEU A 143 8.55 6.12 -2.33
C LEU A 143 9.44 7.04 -1.50
N ALA A 144 10.25 7.88 -2.14
CA ALA A 144 11.17 8.77 -1.44
C ALA A 144 10.40 9.81 -0.64
N LEU A 145 9.31 10.34 -1.20
CA LEU A 145 8.40 11.26 -0.51
C LEU A 145 7.68 10.58 0.67
N TRP A 146 7.21 9.35 0.49
CA TRP A 146 6.57 8.59 1.58
C TRP A 146 7.54 8.34 2.74
N LEU A 147 8.74 7.83 2.44
CA LEU A 147 9.80 7.60 3.43
C LEU A 147 10.25 8.90 4.09
N GLY A 148 10.38 9.99 3.34
CA GLY A 148 10.75 11.30 3.89
C GLY A 148 9.74 11.83 4.92
N GLY A 149 8.46 11.46 4.79
CA GLY A 149 7.44 11.76 5.80
C GLY A 149 7.56 10.91 7.06
N VAL A 150 7.83 9.60 6.90
CA VAL A 150 8.15 8.68 8.02
C VAL A 150 9.36 9.17 8.79
N GLU A 151 10.44 9.55 8.09
CA GLU A 151 11.67 10.02 8.72
C GLU A 151 11.48 11.31 9.50
N ARG A 152 10.63 12.24 9.04
CA ARG A 152 10.30 13.46 9.78
C ARG A 152 9.61 13.17 11.10
N LEU A 153 8.60 12.30 11.07
CA LEU A 153 7.88 11.88 12.27
C LEU A 153 8.83 11.15 13.23
N HIS A 154 9.67 10.24 12.71
CA HIS A 154 10.67 9.56 13.52
C HIS A 154 11.68 10.52 14.17
N MET A 155 12.21 11.50 13.42
CA MET A 155 13.14 12.51 13.93
C MET A 155 12.50 13.44 14.98
N ALA A 156 11.18 13.61 14.96
CA ALA A 156 10.43 14.28 16.02
C ALA A 156 10.23 13.41 17.28
N GLY A 157 10.81 12.20 17.32
CA GLY A 157 10.75 11.30 18.47
C GLY A 157 9.44 10.51 18.56
N ILE A 158 8.71 10.36 17.45
CA ILE A 158 7.52 9.51 17.40
C ILE A 158 7.95 8.05 17.35
N GLU A 159 7.71 7.31 18.43
CA GLU A 159 8.08 5.90 18.55
C GLU A 159 6.99 4.95 18.02
N LYS A 160 5.71 5.31 18.20
CA LYS A 160 4.57 4.51 17.75
C LYS A 160 4.16 4.87 16.33
N LEU A 161 5.04 4.58 15.38
CA LEU A 161 4.91 4.98 13.98
C LEU A 161 4.51 3.81 13.08
N GLY A 162 3.67 4.07 12.08
CA GLY A 162 3.32 3.12 11.03
C GLY A 162 2.92 3.82 9.73
N VAL A 163 2.73 3.04 8.67
CA VAL A 163 2.36 3.56 7.35
C VAL A 163 1.05 2.94 6.87
N ILE A 164 0.27 3.73 6.11
CA ILE A 164 -0.98 3.28 5.51
C ILE A 164 -0.85 3.33 3.98
N HIS A 165 -1.01 2.19 3.34
CA HIS A 165 -1.07 2.07 1.90
C HIS A 165 -2.50 2.22 1.40
N ARG A 166 -2.78 3.28 0.63
CA ARG A 166 -4.09 3.64 0.09
C ARG A 166 -4.14 3.72 -1.43
N GLY A 167 -3.10 3.18 -2.09
CA GLY A 167 -2.89 3.26 -3.54
C GLY A 167 -2.56 4.67 -4.02
N PHE A 168 -2.32 4.80 -5.31
CA PHE A 168 -1.86 6.01 -5.97
C PHE A 168 -2.86 6.48 -7.04
N SER A 169 -2.99 7.79 -7.17
CA SER A 169 -3.89 8.41 -8.12
C SER A 169 -3.39 8.20 -9.55
N THR A 170 -4.33 7.95 -10.46
CA THR A 170 -4.09 7.81 -11.89
C THR A 170 -5.07 8.68 -12.68
N TYR A 171 -4.70 9.11 -13.88
CA TYR A 171 -5.62 9.77 -14.81
C TYR A 171 -6.42 8.74 -15.63
N GLU A 172 -5.99 7.48 -15.65
CA GLU A 172 -6.62 6.42 -16.43
C GLU A 172 -7.83 5.84 -15.71
N LYS A 173 -8.89 5.52 -16.46
CA LYS A 173 -10.05 4.84 -15.89
C LYS A 173 -9.71 3.38 -15.67
N THR A 174 -9.55 2.97 -14.41
CA THR A 174 -9.28 1.58 -14.03
C THR A 174 -10.43 1.03 -13.18
N LYS A 175 -10.36 -0.26 -12.79
CA LYS A 175 -11.28 -0.85 -11.81
C LYS A 175 -11.09 -0.27 -10.39
N TYR A 176 -9.94 0.32 -10.12
CA TYR A 176 -9.61 0.95 -8.84
C TYR A 176 -9.79 2.48 -8.91
N ARG A 177 -10.15 3.09 -7.77
CA ARG A 177 -10.10 4.55 -7.58
C ARG A 177 -8.67 5.04 -7.47
N ASN A 178 -7.80 4.28 -6.81
CA ASN A 178 -6.36 4.52 -6.74
C ASN A 178 -5.65 3.18 -6.99
N ILE A 179 -4.73 3.13 -7.95
CA ILE A 179 -4.02 1.90 -8.31
C ILE A 179 -3.13 1.49 -7.12
N PRO A 180 -3.19 0.23 -6.65
CA PRO A 180 -2.38 -0.19 -5.51
C PRO A 180 -0.88 0.04 -5.71
N GLU A 181 -0.31 -0.27 -6.88
CA GLU A 181 1.15 -0.24 -7.10
C GLU A 181 1.92 -0.98 -5.98
N TRP A 182 1.51 -2.24 -5.71
CA TRP A 182 2.01 -3.08 -4.61
C TRP A 182 3.53 -3.10 -4.48
N GLN A 183 4.25 -3.03 -5.60
CA GLN A 183 5.72 -3.00 -5.63
C GLN A 183 6.32 -1.87 -4.81
N ILE A 184 5.65 -0.71 -4.69
CA ILE A 184 6.14 0.43 -3.91
C ILE A 184 6.07 0.12 -2.40
N ALA A 185 4.96 -0.48 -1.95
CA ALA A 185 4.80 -0.89 -0.57
C ALA A 185 5.74 -2.05 -0.21
N ILE A 186 5.97 -2.99 -1.16
CA ILE A 186 6.95 -4.07 -1.01
C ILE A 186 8.36 -3.49 -0.89
N GLU A 187 8.74 -2.51 -1.72
CA GLU A 187 10.05 -1.86 -1.61
C GLU A 187 10.22 -1.12 -0.28
N LEU A 188 9.16 -0.46 0.22
CA LEU A 188 9.15 0.13 1.56
C LEU A 188 9.43 -0.92 2.64
N GLN A 189 8.72 -2.05 2.61
CA GLN A 189 8.90 -3.15 3.58
C GLN A 189 10.27 -3.82 3.46
N ASN A 190 10.84 -3.93 2.26
CA ASN A 190 12.20 -4.46 2.09
C ASN A 190 13.25 -3.56 2.76
N LYS A 191 13.02 -2.25 2.80
CA LYS A 191 13.89 -1.27 3.46
C LYS A 191 13.64 -1.18 4.97
N PHE A 192 12.37 -1.27 5.38
CA PHE A 192 11.92 -1.12 6.76
C PHE A 192 10.96 -2.24 7.16
N PRO A 193 11.46 -3.49 7.28
CA PRO A 193 10.61 -4.65 7.54
C PRO A 193 9.99 -4.65 8.94
N ASP A 194 10.40 -3.77 9.85
CA ASP A 194 9.81 -3.64 11.19
C ASP A 194 8.89 -2.43 11.35
N LEU A 195 8.70 -1.62 10.29
CA LEU A 195 7.73 -0.54 10.28
C LEU A 195 6.33 -1.09 9.93
N PRO A 196 5.32 -0.99 10.81
CA PRO A 196 4.00 -1.54 10.53
C PRO A 196 3.35 -0.95 9.27
N LEU A 197 2.81 -1.83 8.42
CA LEU A 197 2.18 -1.48 7.15
C LEU A 197 0.71 -1.91 7.13
N ILE A 198 -0.18 -0.93 6.95
CA ILE A 198 -1.63 -1.08 7.02
C ILE A 198 -2.24 -0.82 5.63
N ILE A 199 -3.20 -1.64 5.19
CA ILE A 199 -3.89 -1.44 3.91
C ILE A 199 -5.16 -0.59 4.09
N ASP A 200 -5.43 0.34 3.17
CA ASP A 200 -6.68 1.10 3.07
C ASP A 200 -7.44 0.67 1.80
N PRO A 201 -8.17 -0.45 1.85
CA PRO A 201 -8.86 -1.00 0.69
C PRO A 201 -10.02 -0.10 0.25
N SER A 202 -10.67 0.62 1.16
CA SER A 202 -11.78 1.52 0.83
C SER A 202 -11.36 2.66 -0.11
N HIS A 203 -10.21 3.28 0.14
CA HIS A 203 -9.71 4.34 -0.74
C HIS A 203 -9.02 3.82 -2.01
N ILE A 204 -8.43 2.61 -1.97
CA ILE A 204 -7.89 1.94 -3.17
C ILE A 204 -9.03 1.63 -4.16
N THR A 205 -10.04 0.92 -3.69
CA THR A 205 -11.14 0.41 -4.52
C THR A 205 -12.09 1.54 -4.92
N GLY A 206 -12.45 2.40 -3.97
CA GLY A 206 -13.55 3.35 -4.14
C GLY A 206 -14.93 2.69 -4.30
N ASN A 207 -15.05 1.41 -3.97
CA ASN A 207 -16.29 0.66 -3.98
C ASN A 207 -16.25 -0.45 -2.91
N ARG A 208 -17.41 -0.79 -2.34
CA ARG A 208 -17.48 -1.76 -1.23
C ARG A 208 -17.27 -3.22 -1.66
N ASP A 209 -17.58 -3.56 -2.91
CA ASP A 209 -17.57 -4.94 -3.41
C ASP A 209 -16.16 -5.54 -3.50
N MET A 210 -15.15 -4.71 -3.75
CA MET A 210 -13.76 -5.15 -3.90
C MET A 210 -12.96 -5.11 -2.59
N ILE A 211 -13.55 -4.71 -1.46
CA ILE A 211 -12.82 -4.56 -0.19
C ILE A 211 -12.24 -5.89 0.29
N LEU A 212 -13.00 -6.99 0.18
CA LEU A 212 -12.53 -8.31 0.58
C LEU A 212 -11.32 -8.76 -0.27
N GLU A 213 -11.43 -8.65 -1.60
CA GLU A 213 -10.37 -9.05 -2.55
C GLU A 213 -9.07 -8.29 -2.27
N VAL A 214 -9.13 -6.96 -2.17
CA VAL A 214 -7.94 -6.12 -1.96
C VAL A 214 -7.34 -6.31 -0.57
N THR A 215 -8.18 -6.49 0.46
CA THR A 215 -7.68 -6.79 1.81
C THR A 215 -6.98 -8.16 1.83
N GLN A 216 -7.55 -9.18 1.19
CA GLN A 216 -6.92 -10.50 1.12
C GLN A 216 -5.57 -10.47 0.37
N GLU A 217 -5.48 -9.72 -0.74
CA GLU A 217 -4.22 -9.54 -1.46
C GLU A 217 -3.15 -8.88 -0.58
N ALA A 218 -3.53 -7.86 0.20
CA ALA A 218 -2.62 -7.22 1.15
C ALA A 218 -2.16 -8.20 2.26
N LEU A 219 -3.05 -9.02 2.81
CA LEU A 219 -2.67 -10.03 3.80
C LEU A 219 -1.75 -11.10 3.21
N ASP A 220 -1.97 -11.52 1.96
CA ASP A 220 -1.08 -12.45 1.26
C ASP A 220 0.32 -11.82 0.99
N LEU A 221 0.41 -10.49 1.02
CA LEU A 221 1.66 -9.71 0.99
C LEU A 221 2.21 -9.37 2.40
N ASN A 222 1.68 -10.00 3.45
CA ASN A 222 2.09 -9.84 4.86
C ASN A 222 1.87 -8.44 5.45
N TYR A 223 0.81 -7.74 5.05
CA TYR A 223 0.41 -6.50 5.72
C TYR A 223 0.01 -6.76 7.18
N ASP A 224 0.35 -5.82 8.06
CA ASP A 224 0.15 -5.93 9.51
C ASP A 224 -1.29 -5.59 9.96
N GLY A 225 -2.06 -4.94 9.09
CA GLY A 225 -3.43 -4.52 9.42
C GLY A 225 -4.17 -3.86 8.27
N MET A 226 -5.39 -3.40 8.56
CA MET A 226 -6.29 -2.76 7.61
C MET A 226 -7.04 -1.57 8.23
N ILE A 227 -7.32 -0.56 7.41
CA ILE A 227 -8.19 0.57 7.74
C ILE A 227 -9.38 0.61 6.76
N ILE A 228 -10.58 0.30 7.25
CA ILE A 228 -11.78 0.11 6.40
C ILE A 228 -12.87 1.11 6.81
N GLU A 229 -13.48 1.76 5.82
CA GLU A 229 -14.58 2.68 6.09
C GLU A 229 -15.90 1.94 6.31
N THR A 230 -16.61 2.29 7.39
CA THR A 230 -17.80 1.58 7.85
C THR A 230 -18.90 2.54 8.24
N HIS A 231 -20.10 2.36 7.69
CA HIS A 231 -21.26 3.20 7.93
C HIS A 231 -22.51 2.35 8.16
N THR A 232 -23.40 2.73 9.07
CA THR A 232 -24.67 2.01 9.31
C THR A 232 -25.66 2.15 8.15
N ASP A 233 -25.56 3.24 7.39
CA ASP A 233 -26.36 3.51 6.20
C ASP A 233 -25.48 4.07 5.06
N PRO A 234 -24.64 3.24 4.41
CA PRO A 234 -23.62 3.72 3.47
C PRO A 234 -24.17 4.54 2.30
N ASP A 235 -25.37 4.21 1.81
CA ASP A 235 -25.93 4.83 0.61
C ASP A 235 -26.34 6.29 0.85
N ASN A 236 -26.61 6.66 2.11
CA ASN A 236 -26.95 8.03 2.53
C ASN A 236 -25.79 8.76 3.24
N ALA A 237 -24.59 8.19 3.27
CA ALA A 237 -23.44 8.84 3.91
C ALA A 237 -23.04 10.14 3.21
N TRP A 238 -22.62 11.14 3.99
CA TRP A 238 -22.29 12.50 3.52
C TRP A 238 -20.96 12.58 2.74
N SER A 239 -20.16 11.52 2.81
CA SER A 239 -18.91 11.36 2.08
C SER A 239 -18.65 9.89 1.79
N ASP A 240 -18.09 9.60 0.62
CA ASP A 240 -17.52 8.28 0.34
C ASP A 240 -18.54 7.13 0.52
N ALA A 241 -19.79 7.38 0.12
CA ALA A 241 -20.92 6.44 0.22
C ALA A 241 -20.63 5.09 -0.47
N ALA A 242 -20.02 5.10 -1.66
CA ALA A 242 -19.85 3.91 -2.48
C ALA A 242 -18.93 2.83 -1.86
N GLN A 243 -17.96 3.23 -1.04
CA GLN A 243 -16.91 2.36 -0.49
C GLN A 243 -17.10 2.01 0.99
N GLN A 244 -18.10 2.57 1.65
CA GLN A 244 -18.37 2.22 3.04
C GLN A 244 -19.16 0.91 3.11
N VAL A 245 -18.73 0.00 3.98
CA VAL A 245 -19.47 -1.24 4.30
C VAL A 245 -20.32 -1.04 5.56
N THR A 246 -21.34 -1.87 5.76
CA THR A 246 -22.05 -1.91 7.05
C THR A 246 -21.23 -2.64 8.11
N PRO A 247 -21.49 -2.42 9.42
CA PRO A 247 -20.85 -3.19 10.48
C PRO A 247 -21.00 -4.71 10.32
N ASP A 248 -22.16 -5.19 9.86
CA ASP A 248 -22.38 -6.62 9.61
C ASP A 248 -21.56 -7.13 8.42
N ALA A 249 -21.50 -6.37 7.32
CA ALA A 249 -20.67 -6.71 6.17
C ALA A 249 -19.18 -6.72 6.54
N LEU A 250 -18.74 -5.80 7.39
CA LEU A 250 -17.37 -5.77 7.91
C LEU A 250 -17.05 -7.02 8.76
N LYS A 251 -17.93 -7.40 9.68
CA LYS A 251 -17.78 -8.63 10.48
C LYS A 251 -17.76 -9.88 9.59
N GLN A 252 -18.50 -9.87 8.49
CA GLN A 252 -18.47 -10.96 7.51
C GLN A 252 -17.14 -11.00 6.77
N ILE A 253 -16.60 -9.85 6.35
CA ILE A 253 -15.26 -9.74 5.75
C ILE A 253 -14.22 -10.37 6.67
N PHE A 254 -14.24 -10.07 7.98
CA PHE A 254 -13.27 -10.66 8.93
C PHE A 254 -13.31 -12.19 8.98
N LYS A 255 -14.51 -12.78 8.90
CA LYS A 255 -14.68 -14.24 8.86
C LYS A 255 -14.18 -14.86 7.56
N ASP A 256 -14.30 -14.12 6.46
CA ASP A 256 -13.94 -14.61 5.12
C ASP A 256 -12.44 -14.46 4.81
N LEU A 257 -11.78 -13.50 5.48
CA LEU A 257 -10.33 -13.31 5.36
C LEU A 257 -9.55 -14.51 5.88
N ARG A 258 -8.47 -14.85 5.16
CA ARG A 258 -7.55 -15.93 5.50
C ARG A 258 -6.19 -15.34 5.83
N VAL A 259 -5.88 -15.31 7.13
CA VAL A 259 -4.55 -14.91 7.62
C VAL A 259 -3.61 -16.11 7.48
N ARG A 260 -2.61 -15.99 6.62
CA ARG A 260 -1.64 -17.06 6.37
C ARG A 260 -0.44 -16.92 7.32
N LYS A 261 0.14 -18.05 7.70
CA LYS A 261 1.41 -18.06 8.44
C LYS A 261 2.52 -17.58 7.52
N GLN A 262 3.36 -16.67 8.00
CA GLN A 262 4.50 -16.17 7.22
C GLN A 262 5.52 -17.28 6.92
N ILE A 263 5.74 -18.18 7.86
CA ILE A 263 6.69 -19.31 7.73
C ILE A 263 6.09 -20.55 8.39
N ASP A 264 6.12 -21.67 7.67
CA ASP A 264 6.00 -23.00 8.25
C ASP A 264 7.42 -23.57 8.37
N VAL A 265 7.85 -23.89 9.58
CA VAL A 265 9.20 -24.41 9.87
C VAL A 265 9.23 -25.93 9.99
N SER A 266 8.14 -26.63 9.63
CA SER A 266 8.12 -28.09 9.63
C SER A 266 9.18 -28.65 8.67
N ASP A 267 9.88 -29.70 9.12
CA ASP A 267 10.93 -30.35 8.33
C ASP A 267 10.43 -30.81 6.96
N GLU A 268 9.17 -31.27 6.89
CA GLU A 268 8.53 -31.70 5.65
C GLU A 268 8.36 -30.53 4.67
N PHE A 269 7.84 -29.38 5.13
CA PHE A 269 7.70 -28.19 4.31
C PHE A 269 9.06 -27.69 3.83
N MET A 270 10.03 -27.57 4.74
CA MET A 270 11.37 -27.08 4.44
C MET A 270 12.08 -27.96 3.41
N THR A 271 11.96 -29.28 3.54
CA THR A 271 12.54 -30.24 2.58
C THR A 271 11.91 -30.10 1.20
N LYS A 272 10.57 -30.05 1.12
CA LYS A 272 9.84 -29.88 -0.14
C LYS A 272 10.20 -28.55 -0.82
N MET A 273 10.23 -27.46 -0.06
CA MET A 273 10.57 -26.13 -0.57
C MET A 273 12.02 -26.03 -1.03
N SER A 274 12.97 -26.60 -0.26
CA SER A 274 14.38 -26.63 -0.64
C SER A 274 14.58 -27.35 -1.98
N LYS A 275 13.93 -28.51 -2.18
CA LYS A 275 13.99 -29.24 -3.44
C LYS A 275 13.43 -28.43 -4.63
N LEU A 276 12.29 -27.76 -4.44
CA LEU A 276 11.69 -26.94 -5.49
C LEU A 276 12.53 -25.70 -5.81
N ARG A 277 13.08 -25.03 -4.80
CA ARG A 277 13.99 -23.89 -4.98
C ARG A 277 15.27 -24.28 -5.71
N ALA A 278 15.87 -25.41 -5.35
CA ALA A 278 17.04 -25.93 -6.07
C ALA A 278 16.75 -26.20 -7.57
N ASN A 279 15.53 -26.65 -7.90
CA ASN A 279 15.14 -26.79 -9.31
C ASN A 279 15.04 -25.42 -10.01
N ILE A 280 14.48 -24.40 -9.35
CA ILE A 280 14.45 -23.03 -9.86
C ILE A 280 15.87 -22.51 -10.07
N ASP A 281 16.77 -22.68 -9.10
CA ASP A 281 18.16 -22.22 -9.18
C ASP A 281 18.89 -22.80 -10.42
N VAL A 282 18.66 -24.09 -10.72
CA VAL A 282 19.20 -24.73 -11.92
C VAL A 282 18.60 -24.13 -13.21
N LEU A 283 17.30 -23.86 -13.23
CA LEU A 283 16.63 -23.23 -14.38
C LEU A 283 17.12 -21.80 -14.59
N ASP A 284 17.30 -21.03 -13.53
CA ASP A 284 17.78 -19.65 -13.57
C ASP A 284 19.23 -19.57 -14.06
N ALA A 285 20.10 -20.47 -13.60
CA ALA A 285 21.47 -20.59 -14.11
C ALA A 285 21.48 -20.91 -15.61
N ASN A 286 20.61 -21.82 -16.08
CA ASN A 286 20.48 -22.14 -17.50
C ASN A 286 19.94 -20.96 -18.31
N LEU A 287 18.98 -20.19 -17.76
CA LEU A 287 18.42 -19.00 -18.41
C LEU A 287 19.51 -17.94 -18.61
N LEU A 288 20.33 -17.68 -17.59
CA LEU A 288 21.46 -16.75 -17.69
C LEU A 288 22.48 -17.19 -18.75
N GLU A 289 22.80 -18.48 -18.82
CA GLU A 289 23.72 -19.01 -19.83
C GLU A 289 23.15 -18.86 -21.26
N LEU A 290 21.85 -19.12 -21.45
CA LEU A 290 21.17 -18.91 -22.73
C LEU A 290 21.16 -17.45 -23.15
N LEU A 291 20.88 -16.53 -22.22
CA LEU A 291 20.92 -15.10 -22.46
C LEU A 291 22.35 -14.65 -22.83
N SER A 292 23.37 -15.14 -22.11
CA SER A 292 24.78 -14.88 -22.41
C SER A 292 25.15 -15.32 -23.83
N LYS A 293 24.81 -16.56 -24.22
CA LYS A 293 25.01 -17.08 -25.59
C LYS A 293 24.30 -16.21 -26.62
N ARG A 294 23.06 -15.81 -26.36
CA ARG A 294 22.29 -14.93 -27.24
C ARG A 294 22.97 -13.56 -27.42
N MET A 295 23.55 -12.99 -26.36
CA MET A 295 24.27 -11.71 -26.44
C MET A 295 25.58 -11.82 -27.24
N LYS A 296 26.27 -12.97 -27.20
CA LYS A 296 27.43 -13.21 -28.09
C LYS A 296 27.02 -13.18 -29.57
N VAL A 297 25.87 -13.78 -29.91
CA VAL A 297 25.32 -13.70 -31.27
C VAL A 297 24.96 -12.25 -31.64
N ALA A 298 24.39 -11.47 -30.71
CA ALA A 298 24.11 -10.06 -30.95
C ALA A 298 25.39 -9.24 -31.24
N VAL A 299 26.50 -9.53 -30.56
CA VAL A 299 27.82 -8.94 -30.85
C VAL A 299 28.29 -9.28 -32.27
N GLU A 300 28.17 -10.54 -32.71
CA GLU A 300 28.52 -10.94 -34.08
C GLU A 300 27.63 -10.24 -35.13
N ILE A 301 26.33 -10.10 -34.87
CA ILE A 301 25.43 -9.31 -35.73
C ILE A 301 25.90 -7.85 -35.82
N GLY A 302 26.36 -7.27 -34.71
CA GLY A 302 26.91 -5.92 -34.67
C GLY A 302 28.14 -5.75 -35.56
N LYS A 303 29.05 -6.75 -35.59
CA LYS A 303 30.22 -6.75 -36.48
C LYS A 303 29.82 -6.77 -37.95
N VAL A 304 28.90 -7.66 -38.33
CA VAL A 304 28.38 -7.74 -39.71
C VAL A 304 27.73 -6.42 -40.14
N LYS A 305 26.94 -5.80 -39.25
CA LYS A 305 26.32 -4.50 -39.52
C LYS A 305 27.35 -3.39 -39.66
N LYS A 306 28.40 -3.38 -38.84
CA LYS A 306 29.48 -2.40 -38.91
C LYS A 306 30.22 -2.48 -40.25
N GLU A 307 30.58 -3.70 -40.68
CA GLU A 307 31.23 -3.94 -41.97
C GLU A 307 30.37 -3.45 -43.15
N ALA A 308 29.06 -3.64 -43.06
CA ALA A 308 28.10 -3.21 -44.09
C ALA A 308 27.58 -1.78 -43.92
N ASN A 309 28.02 -1.03 -42.90
CA ASN A 309 27.51 0.30 -42.53
C ASN A 309 25.96 0.35 -42.38
N VAL A 310 25.38 -0.66 -41.71
CA VAL A 310 23.94 -0.81 -41.49
C VAL A 310 23.56 -0.41 -40.05
N ALA A 311 22.43 0.27 -39.89
CA ALA A 311 21.92 0.67 -38.58
C ALA A 311 21.59 -0.52 -37.66
N VAL A 312 21.79 -0.32 -36.35
CA VAL A 312 21.54 -1.36 -35.32
C VAL A 312 20.05 -1.68 -35.19
N LEU A 313 19.20 -0.67 -35.15
CA LEU A 313 17.76 -0.85 -34.94
C LEU A 313 17.05 -1.27 -36.23
N GLN A 314 16.33 -2.40 -36.17
CA GLN A 314 15.52 -2.93 -37.27
C GLN A 314 14.12 -3.28 -36.77
N ASN A 315 13.23 -2.29 -36.78
CA ASN A 315 11.90 -2.37 -36.15
C ASN A 315 11.01 -3.49 -36.71
N ASN A 316 11.06 -3.76 -38.01
CA ASN A 316 10.24 -4.81 -38.64
C ASN A 316 10.57 -6.20 -38.07
N ARG A 317 11.86 -6.49 -37.90
CA ARG A 317 12.33 -7.76 -37.34
C ARG A 317 11.97 -7.90 -35.87
N TRP A 318 12.06 -6.79 -35.12
CA TRP A 318 11.67 -6.77 -33.71
C TRP A 318 10.17 -7.08 -33.53
N ASN A 319 9.30 -6.42 -34.29
CA ASN A 319 7.85 -6.63 -34.21
C ASN A 319 7.45 -8.06 -34.58
N GLU A 320 8.09 -8.65 -35.60
CA GLU A 320 7.87 -10.05 -36.00
C GLU A 320 8.25 -11.03 -34.86
N ILE A 321 9.42 -10.85 -34.25
CA ILE A 321 9.87 -11.69 -33.15
C ILE A 321 8.95 -11.53 -31.95
N LEU A 322 8.61 -10.30 -31.56
CA LEU A 322 7.78 -10.03 -30.39
C LEU A 322 6.40 -10.69 -30.53
N GLY A 323 5.74 -10.54 -31.67
CA GLY A 323 4.45 -11.18 -31.94
C GLY A 323 4.54 -12.70 -31.86
N LYS A 324 5.58 -13.31 -32.43
CA LYS A 324 5.82 -14.76 -32.33
C LYS A 324 6.02 -15.21 -30.88
N MET A 325 6.82 -14.48 -30.10
CA MET A 325 7.13 -14.85 -28.71
C MET A 325 5.92 -14.73 -27.80
N ILE A 326 5.04 -13.74 -28.01
CA ILE A 326 3.76 -13.63 -27.29
C ILE A 326 2.92 -14.89 -27.52
N LEU A 327 2.69 -15.26 -28.78
CA LEU A 327 1.89 -16.45 -29.13
C LEU A 327 2.50 -17.76 -28.59
N GLU A 328 3.83 -17.89 -28.61
CA GLU A 328 4.50 -19.06 -28.04
C GLU A 328 4.46 -19.07 -26.50
N GLY A 329 4.54 -17.90 -25.87
CA GLY A 329 4.44 -17.74 -24.42
C GLY A 329 3.05 -18.12 -23.90
N GLU A 330 1.99 -17.66 -24.56
CA GLU A 330 0.61 -18.02 -24.23
C GLU A 330 0.39 -19.54 -24.28
N LYS A 331 0.88 -20.21 -25.33
CA LYS A 331 0.83 -21.68 -25.46
C LYS A 331 1.57 -22.41 -24.34
N LYS A 332 2.50 -21.74 -23.66
CA LYS A 332 3.28 -22.26 -22.53
C LYS A 332 2.73 -21.80 -21.17
N GLY A 333 1.58 -21.11 -21.16
CA GLY A 333 0.94 -20.63 -19.93
C GLY A 333 1.57 -19.35 -19.36
N LEU A 334 2.34 -18.60 -20.14
CA LEU A 334 2.87 -17.29 -19.74
C LEU A 334 1.91 -16.18 -20.16
N SER A 335 1.77 -15.15 -19.32
CA SER A 335 0.95 -13.98 -19.66
C SER A 335 1.62 -13.12 -20.74
N GLU A 336 0.80 -12.50 -21.59
CA GLU A 336 1.26 -11.57 -22.62
C GLU A 336 2.11 -10.44 -22.03
N GLU A 337 1.66 -9.85 -20.92
CA GLU A 337 2.35 -8.74 -20.26
C GLU A 337 3.77 -9.13 -19.82
N PHE A 338 3.92 -10.31 -19.23
CA PHE A 338 5.22 -10.83 -18.80
C PHE A 338 6.17 -11.01 -19.98
N VAL A 339 5.71 -11.69 -21.03
CA VAL A 339 6.51 -11.97 -22.23
C VAL A 339 6.92 -10.66 -22.90
N LEU A 340 6.02 -9.70 -23.00
CA LEU A 340 6.27 -8.39 -23.60
C LEU A 340 7.34 -7.61 -22.82
N LYS A 341 7.23 -7.51 -21.48
CA LYS A 341 8.23 -6.84 -20.64
C LYS A 341 9.60 -7.52 -20.74
N MET A 342 9.63 -8.85 -20.62
CA MET A 342 10.85 -9.64 -20.67
C MET A 342 11.59 -9.49 -22.01
N PHE A 343 10.92 -9.70 -23.14
CA PHE A 343 11.58 -9.64 -24.44
C PHE A 343 12.01 -8.23 -24.83
N LYS A 344 11.30 -7.18 -24.38
CA LYS A 344 11.74 -5.79 -24.54
C LYS A 344 13.08 -5.54 -23.84
N ALA A 345 13.22 -5.99 -22.59
CA ALA A 345 14.48 -5.87 -21.85
C ALA A 345 15.63 -6.62 -22.53
N ILE A 346 15.38 -7.86 -22.98
CA ILE A 346 16.36 -8.68 -23.71
C ILE A 346 16.77 -8.00 -25.03
N HIS A 347 15.81 -7.41 -25.75
CA HIS A 347 16.09 -6.70 -27.00
C HIS A 347 16.94 -5.46 -26.76
N GLN A 348 16.60 -4.66 -25.74
CA GLN A 348 17.36 -3.47 -25.37
C GLN A 348 18.83 -3.82 -25.06
N GLU A 349 19.08 -4.88 -24.30
CA GLU A 349 20.45 -5.32 -24.02
C GLU A 349 21.19 -5.76 -25.30
N SER A 350 20.48 -6.34 -26.28
CA SER A 350 21.06 -6.71 -27.58
C SER A 350 21.49 -5.50 -28.40
N ILE A 351 20.70 -4.41 -28.34
CA ILE A 351 21.01 -3.14 -28.98
C ILE A 351 22.26 -2.55 -28.32
N ASN A 352 22.28 -2.48 -26.98
CA ASN A 352 23.41 -1.98 -26.21
C ASN A 352 24.73 -2.71 -26.55
N LYS A 353 24.70 -4.04 -26.74
CA LYS A 353 25.87 -4.81 -27.19
C LYS A 353 26.32 -4.46 -28.60
N GLN A 354 25.38 -4.33 -29.55
CA GLN A 354 25.68 -3.97 -30.94
C GLN A 354 26.24 -2.54 -31.04
N ASP A 355 25.61 -1.56 -30.38
CA ASP A 355 26.06 -0.18 -30.38
C ASP A 355 27.50 -0.03 -29.86
N LYS A 356 27.88 -0.81 -28.84
CA LYS A 356 29.27 -0.86 -28.36
C LYS A 356 30.25 -1.32 -29.43
N VAL A 357 29.87 -2.28 -30.28
CA VAL A 357 30.72 -2.80 -31.38
C VAL A 357 30.84 -1.79 -32.53
N LEU A 358 29.75 -1.09 -32.86
CA LEU A 358 29.75 -0.08 -33.91
C LEU A 358 30.61 1.13 -33.52
N ASN A 359 30.59 1.51 -32.24
CA ASN A 359 31.29 2.70 -31.73
C ASN A 359 32.70 2.44 -31.18
N SER A 360 33.13 1.18 -31.07
CA SER A 360 34.53 0.78 -30.80
C SER A 360 35.32 0.76 -32.09
#